data_AF-A0A660QKG7-F1
#
_entry.id   AF-A0A660QKG7-F1
#
_cell.length_a   1.000
_cell.length_b   1.000
_cell.length_c   1.000
_cell.angle_alpha   90.00
_cell.angle_beta   90.00
_cell.angle_gamma   90.00
#
_symmetry.space_group_name_H-M   'P 1'
#
loop_
_entity.id
_entity.type
_entity.pdbx_description
1 polymer ?
#
loop_
_entity_poly.entity_id
_entity_poly.type
_entity_poly.pdbx_seq_one_letter_code
_entity_poly.pdbx_strand_id
1 'polypeptide(L)'
;MKSGLIVGYKPKGPTSHDAVEEVRRKLKIRKVGHAGTLDPFAEGVLILGINQGTRILEFYKDKRKVYWVKMKLGIVTETFDITGEVVEERDCSVTCEEIKKALLSFVGEYLQIPPAYSARKHRGERLYKLAREGKIIRLPPKKVFIYRIWDIEIEDDTVSFRVETSPGTYVRSLCMDVGYKLGCGATALELVREAIGEFSIDTSINVFEASSEDLENSIIPLNETLKWLPALIVTEDWVDRILNGAQLFLEGVSRVEGVFKKGDIVRLIDDGGNLIAIAISERSSKFLETLKKQGRNERVAKLYKVFKER
;
A
#
# COMPACT_ATOMS: atom_id res chain seq x y z
N MET A 1 -11.24 -19.22 13.13
CA MET A 1 -10.60 -17.95 13.54
C MET A 1 -10.53 -17.05 12.30
N LYS A 2 -11.11 -15.85 12.32
CA LYS A 2 -11.23 -15.03 11.09
C LYS A 2 -9.85 -14.71 10.48
N SER A 3 -9.75 -14.83 9.17
CA SER A 3 -8.58 -14.44 8.36
C SER A 3 -9.01 -13.45 7.32
N GLY A 4 -8.24 -12.37 7.14
CA GLY A 4 -8.67 -11.29 6.28
C GLY A 4 -7.87 -10.01 6.44
N LEU A 5 -8.48 -8.91 6.04
CA LEU A 5 -7.92 -7.57 6.19
C LEU A 5 -8.79 -6.71 7.08
N ILE A 6 -8.17 -5.80 7.83
CA ILE A 6 -8.85 -4.68 8.46
C ILE A 6 -8.35 -3.42 7.77
N VAL A 7 -9.27 -2.56 7.34
CA VAL A 7 -8.95 -1.21 6.89
C VAL A 7 -8.86 -0.34 8.15
N GLY A 8 -7.67 -0.25 8.73
CA GLY A 8 -7.47 0.51 9.97
C GLY A 8 -7.26 2.00 9.69
N TYR A 9 -7.72 2.85 10.59
CA TYR A 9 -7.27 4.22 10.72
C TYR A 9 -6.18 4.29 11.80
N LYS A 10 -5.03 4.87 11.44
CA LYS A 10 -3.96 5.19 12.39
C LYS A 10 -4.04 6.68 12.72
N PRO A 11 -4.34 7.09 13.98
CA PRO A 11 -4.27 8.49 14.39
C PRO A 11 -2.82 9.01 14.34
N LYS A 12 -2.67 10.33 14.40
CA LYS A 12 -1.37 11.00 14.58
C LYS A 12 -0.74 10.61 15.92
N GLY A 13 0.58 10.37 15.92
CA GLY A 13 1.35 9.99 17.11
C GLY A 13 1.88 8.55 17.04
N PRO A 14 1.03 7.51 17.12
CA PRO A 14 1.49 6.13 17.09
C PRO A 14 2.21 5.75 15.80
N THR A 15 3.12 4.78 15.88
CA THR A 15 3.73 4.14 14.71
C THR A 15 2.75 3.17 14.05
N SER A 16 3.04 2.78 12.81
CA SER A 16 2.28 1.68 12.16
C SER A 16 2.42 0.34 12.91
N HIS A 17 3.51 0.15 13.66
CA HIS A 17 3.71 -1.07 14.44
C HIS A 17 2.83 -1.08 15.70
N ASP A 18 2.61 0.07 16.33
CA ASP A 18 1.73 0.20 17.49
C ASP A 18 0.30 -0.17 17.12
N ALA A 19 -0.17 0.24 15.93
CA ALA A 19 -1.47 -0.20 15.40
C ALA A 19 -1.56 -1.73 15.22
N VAL A 20 -0.46 -2.38 14.81
CA VAL A 20 -0.40 -3.85 14.73
C VAL A 20 -0.48 -4.47 16.12
N GLU A 21 0.27 -3.97 17.09
CA GLU A 21 0.27 -4.48 18.47
C GLU A 21 -1.10 -4.28 19.14
N GLU A 22 -1.76 -3.15 18.88
CA GLU A 22 -3.08 -2.87 19.41
C GLU A 22 -4.13 -3.87 18.90
N VAL A 23 -4.11 -4.18 17.60
CA VAL A 23 -4.99 -5.22 17.03
C VAL A 23 -4.63 -6.62 17.54
N ARG A 24 -3.34 -6.95 17.70
CA ARG A 24 -2.91 -8.22 18.31
C ARG A 24 -3.49 -8.38 19.71
N ARG A 25 -3.41 -7.33 20.52
CA ARG A 25 -3.88 -7.29 21.91
C ARG A 25 -5.40 -7.44 21.98
N LYS A 26 -6.14 -6.64 21.21
CA LYS A 26 -7.62 -6.65 21.22
C LYS A 26 -8.21 -7.95 20.69
N LEU A 27 -7.68 -8.48 19.60
CA LEU A 27 -8.17 -9.74 19.00
C LEU A 27 -7.55 -11.01 19.60
N LYS A 28 -6.53 -10.87 20.45
CA LYS A 28 -5.73 -11.99 20.99
C LYS A 28 -5.14 -12.89 19.89
N ILE A 29 -4.76 -12.30 18.76
CA ILE A 29 -4.19 -12.99 17.59
C ILE A 29 -2.71 -12.65 17.47
N ARG A 30 -1.84 -13.66 17.36
CA ARG A 30 -0.39 -13.44 17.18
C ARG A 30 -0.02 -12.95 15.78
N LYS A 31 -0.68 -13.47 14.75
CA LYS A 31 -0.31 -13.24 13.34
C LYS A 31 -1.03 -12.03 12.77
N VAL A 32 -0.49 -10.85 13.04
CA VAL A 32 -0.92 -9.56 12.47
C VAL A 32 0.27 -8.86 11.82
N GLY A 33 0.03 -8.20 10.69
CA GLY A 33 1.00 -7.36 9.98
C GLY A 33 0.31 -6.22 9.24
N HIS A 34 1.06 -5.34 8.57
CA HIS A 34 0.49 -4.20 7.85
C HIS A 34 1.09 -4.03 6.44
N ALA A 35 0.34 -3.38 5.53
CA ALA A 35 0.79 -3.00 4.19
C ALA A 35 0.92 -1.48 4.08
N GLY A 36 2.13 -1.02 3.76
CA GLY A 36 2.44 0.40 3.59
C GLY A 36 2.58 1.14 4.94
N THR A 37 3.83 1.31 5.39
CA THR A 37 4.12 2.12 6.58
C THR A 37 3.57 3.53 6.43
N LEU A 38 3.07 4.08 7.53
CA LEU A 38 2.62 5.45 7.70
C LEU A 38 3.49 6.06 8.82
N ASP A 39 4.05 7.24 8.56
CA ASP A 39 4.95 7.91 9.51
C ASP A 39 4.21 8.29 10.80
N PRO A 40 4.88 8.41 11.96
CA PRO A 40 4.22 8.72 13.23
C PRO A 40 3.43 10.03 13.22
N PHE A 41 3.97 11.09 12.61
CA PHE A 41 3.33 12.41 12.52
C PHE A 41 2.11 12.45 11.58
N ALA A 42 1.97 11.43 10.74
CA ALA A 42 0.93 11.32 9.75
C ALA A 42 -0.19 10.41 10.25
N GLU A 43 -1.36 10.50 9.63
CA GLU A 43 -2.55 9.73 10.00
C GLU A 43 -3.26 9.14 8.77
N GLY A 44 -4.32 8.36 8.99
CA GLY A 44 -5.18 7.84 7.92
C GLY A 44 -5.07 6.33 7.71
N VAL A 45 -5.40 5.88 6.50
CA VAL A 45 -5.62 4.47 6.16
C VAL A 45 -4.36 3.63 6.34
N LEU A 46 -4.47 2.51 7.06
CA LEU A 46 -3.44 1.49 7.24
C LEU A 46 -4.09 0.10 7.07
N ILE A 47 -3.71 -0.61 6.01
CA ILE A 47 -4.21 -1.97 5.78
C ILE A 47 -3.50 -2.93 6.73
N LEU A 48 -4.28 -3.64 7.54
CA LEU A 48 -3.81 -4.61 8.53
C LEU A 48 -4.24 -6.01 8.10
N GLY A 49 -3.31 -6.96 8.05
CA GLY A 49 -3.59 -8.35 7.69
C GLY A 49 -3.73 -9.20 8.94
N ILE A 50 -4.80 -9.99 9.02
CA ILE A 50 -5.11 -10.88 10.13
C ILE A 50 -4.92 -12.33 9.69
N ASN A 51 -4.16 -13.11 10.46
CA ASN A 51 -3.89 -14.53 10.20
C ASN A 51 -3.39 -14.79 8.77
N GLN A 52 -4.15 -15.50 7.94
CA GLN A 52 -3.78 -15.77 6.55
C GLN A 52 -3.78 -14.50 5.69
N GLY A 53 -4.52 -13.46 6.07
CA GLY A 53 -4.54 -12.17 5.39
C GLY A 53 -3.19 -11.43 5.39
N THR A 54 -2.30 -11.74 6.34
CA THR A 54 -0.91 -11.22 6.30
C THR A 54 -0.15 -11.60 5.02
N ARG A 55 -0.54 -12.71 4.37
CA ARG A 55 0.14 -13.23 3.18
C ARG A 55 -0.24 -12.51 1.90
N ILE A 56 -1.33 -11.75 1.90
CA ILE A 56 -1.80 -10.96 0.75
C ILE A 56 -1.44 -9.47 0.86
N LEU A 57 -0.80 -9.04 1.95
CA LEU A 57 -0.41 -7.65 2.16
C LEU A 57 0.51 -7.09 1.06
N GLU A 58 1.31 -7.94 0.41
CA GLU A 58 2.18 -7.53 -0.71
C GLU A 58 1.39 -6.96 -1.90
N PHE A 59 0.20 -7.49 -2.20
CA PHE A 59 -0.62 -7.02 -3.32
C PHE A 59 -1.20 -5.62 -3.08
N TYR A 60 -1.36 -5.25 -1.81
CA TYR A 60 -1.82 -3.91 -1.41
C TYR A 60 -0.68 -2.91 -1.26
N LYS A 61 0.53 -3.40 -0.95
CA LYS A 61 1.73 -2.56 -0.91
C LYS A 61 2.00 -1.89 -2.25
N ASP A 62 1.62 -2.51 -3.36
CA ASP A 62 1.84 -2.00 -4.71
C ASP A 62 0.64 -1.22 -5.28
N LYS A 63 -0.41 -0.97 -4.49
CA LYS A 63 -1.53 -0.11 -4.89
C LYS A 63 -1.16 1.38 -4.91
N ARG A 64 -1.88 2.18 -5.69
CA ARG A 64 -1.77 3.64 -5.61
C ARG A 64 -2.24 4.15 -4.25
N LYS A 65 -1.75 5.32 -3.84
CA LYS A 65 -2.16 5.95 -2.59
C LYS A 65 -2.58 7.39 -2.85
N VAL A 66 -3.60 7.83 -2.11
CA VAL A 66 -4.05 9.21 -2.09
C VAL A 66 -3.70 9.80 -0.73
N TYR A 67 -3.15 11.01 -0.75
CA TYR A 67 -2.81 11.77 0.44
C TYR A 67 -3.39 13.17 0.33
N TRP A 68 -3.82 13.70 1.47
CA TRP A 68 -3.86 15.14 1.70
C TRP A 68 -2.63 15.53 2.52
N VAL A 69 -2.00 16.65 2.17
CA VAL A 69 -0.82 17.16 2.85
C VAL A 69 -0.92 18.67 3.01
N LYS A 70 -0.47 19.17 4.16
CA LYS A 70 -0.19 20.59 4.39
C LYS A 70 1.30 20.75 4.60
N MET A 71 1.92 21.64 3.82
CA MET A 71 3.35 21.97 3.91
C MET A 71 3.55 23.43 4.27
N LYS A 72 4.65 23.73 4.96
CA LYS A 72 5.11 25.08 5.26
C LYS A 72 6.32 25.42 4.39
N LEU A 73 6.22 26.48 3.63
CA LEU A 73 7.31 27.05 2.84
C LEU A 73 8.30 27.80 3.73
N GLY A 74 9.55 27.89 3.30
CA GLY A 74 10.59 28.65 4.02
C GLY A 74 11.23 27.91 5.19
N ILE A 75 10.80 26.69 5.52
CA ILE A 75 11.41 25.88 6.59
C ILE A 75 11.83 24.52 6.05
N VAL A 76 13.04 24.10 6.41
CA VAL A 76 13.55 22.75 6.20
C VAL A 76 13.93 22.13 7.54
N THR A 77 13.43 20.92 7.80
CA THR A 77 13.81 20.12 8.97
C THR A 77 14.64 18.90 8.58
N GLU A 78 15.35 18.30 9.53
CA GLU A 78 16.14 17.07 9.27
C GLU A 78 15.30 15.89 8.73
N THR A 79 14.05 15.80 9.16
CA THR A 79 13.14 14.69 8.85
C THR A 79 12.22 14.99 7.67
N PHE A 80 12.23 16.23 7.17
CA PHE A 80 11.28 16.77 6.17
C PHE A 80 9.81 16.77 6.64
N ASP A 81 9.62 16.69 7.95
CA ASP A 81 8.34 16.90 8.63
C ASP A 81 8.53 17.74 9.90
N ILE A 82 7.42 18.19 10.49
CA ILE A 82 7.42 19.05 11.67
C ILE A 82 8.02 18.41 12.94
N THR A 83 8.35 17.12 12.92
CA THR A 83 8.92 16.43 14.10
C THR A 83 10.45 16.47 14.14
N GLY A 84 11.10 16.92 13.07
CA GLY A 84 12.54 17.11 13.01
C GLY A 84 12.97 18.50 13.48
N GLU A 85 14.24 18.61 13.88
CA GLU A 85 14.85 19.90 14.17
C GLU A 85 14.97 20.75 12.89
N VAL A 86 14.76 22.05 13.03
CA VAL A 86 14.91 23.02 11.93
C VAL A 86 16.39 23.15 11.59
N VAL A 87 16.74 22.89 10.34
CA VAL A 87 18.11 23.02 9.83
C VAL A 87 18.29 24.23 8.92
N GLU A 88 17.19 24.75 8.38
CA GLU A 88 17.20 25.91 7.50
C GLU A 88 15.88 26.67 7.61
N GLU A 89 15.99 27.98 7.65
CA GLU A 89 14.86 28.89 7.59
C GLU A 89 15.19 30.02 6.60
N ARG A 90 14.26 30.29 5.69
CA ARG A 90 14.41 31.29 4.62
C ARG A 90 13.11 32.05 4.45
N ASP A 91 13.24 33.34 4.16
CA ASP A 91 12.11 34.12 3.67
C ASP A 91 11.61 33.54 2.33
N CYS A 92 10.31 33.29 2.23
CA CYS A 92 9.69 32.79 1.01
C CYS A 92 8.78 33.88 0.41
N SER A 93 9.32 34.64 -0.54
CA SER A 93 8.56 35.66 -1.29
C SER A 93 8.14 35.11 -2.65
N VAL A 94 7.18 34.18 -2.66
CA VAL A 94 6.64 33.56 -3.88
C VAL A 94 5.16 33.86 -4.03
N THR A 95 4.72 34.00 -5.27
CA THR A 95 3.30 34.23 -5.59
C THR A 95 2.50 32.92 -5.60
N CYS A 96 1.19 33.02 -5.42
CA CYS A 96 0.29 31.87 -5.52
C CYS A 96 0.39 31.15 -6.88
N GLU A 97 0.66 31.89 -7.97
CA GLU A 97 0.82 31.34 -9.31
C GLU A 97 2.11 30.52 -9.43
N GLU A 98 3.22 31.00 -8.86
CA GLU A 98 4.49 30.28 -8.83
C GLU A 98 4.39 29.00 -8.02
N ILE A 99 3.72 29.04 -6.86
CA ILE A 99 3.45 27.86 -6.03
C ILE A 99 2.69 26.80 -6.85
N LYS A 100 1.57 27.19 -7.47
CA LYS A 100 0.75 26.27 -8.29
C LYS A 100 1.54 25.70 -9.46
N LYS A 101 2.32 26.53 -10.16
CA LYS A 101 3.17 26.10 -11.28
C LYS A 101 4.26 25.13 -10.82
N ALA A 102 4.90 25.39 -9.68
CA ALA A 102 5.90 24.50 -9.11
C ALA A 102 5.28 23.15 -8.73
N LEU A 103 4.17 23.13 -7.99
CA LEU A 103 3.45 21.91 -7.62
C LEU A 103 3.07 21.05 -8.83
N LEU A 104 2.36 21.65 -9.80
CA LEU A 104 1.84 20.93 -10.96
C LEU A 104 2.95 20.43 -11.88
N SER A 105 4.14 21.03 -11.84
CA SER A 105 5.28 20.54 -12.62
C SER A 105 5.82 19.18 -12.17
N PHE A 106 5.43 18.67 -11.00
CA PHE A 106 5.76 17.33 -10.52
C PHE A 106 4.76 16.26 -10.97
N VAL A 107 3.64 16.64 -11.60
CA VAL A 107 2.69 15.68 -12.19
C VAL A 107 3.40 14.94 -13.33
N GLY A 108 3.33 13.60 -13.28
CA GLY A 108 4.09 12.71 -14.15
C GLY A 108 5.20 11.98 -13.41
N GLU A 109 6.25 11.64 -14.14
CA GLU A 109 7.38 10.85 -13.61
C GLU A 109 8.55 11.73 -13.22
N TYR A 110 9.13 11.48 -12.04
CA TYR A 110 10.42 12.07 -11.68
C TYR A 110 11.24 11.15 -10.78
N LEU A 111 12.53 11.49 -10.64
CA LEU A 111 13.46 10.79 -9.77
C LEU A 111 13.44 11.44 -8.39
N GLN A 112 12.85 10.74 -7.42
CA GLN A 112 12.75 11.20 -6.05
C GLN A 112 13.86 10.60 -5.19
N ILE A 113 14.53 11.44 -4.41
CA ILE A 113 15.47 10.97 -3.38
C ILE A 113 14.67 10.61 -2.12
N PRO A 114 14.74 9.35 -1.64
CA PRO A 114 14.10 8.99 -0.38
C PRO A 114 14.66 9.81 0.79
N PRO A 115 13.83 10.18 1.77
CA PRO A 115 14.31 10.89 2.95
C PRO A 115 15.22 9.97 3.79
N ALA A 116 16.18 10.58 4.49
CA ALA A 116 17.09 9.86 5.38
C ALA A 116 16.31 9.10 6.48
N TYR A 117 15.26 9.72 7.01
CA TYR A 117 14.34 9.09 7.96
C TYR A 117 13.26 8.26 7.25
N SER A 118 13.64 7.07 6.76
CA SER A 118 12.72 6.14 6.10
C SER A 118 12.92 4.68 6.49
N ALA A 119 11.91 3.84 6.22
CA ALA A 119 11.95 2.41 6.48
C ALA A 119 12.79 1.59 5.46
N ARG A 120 13.41 2.25 4.46
CA ARG A 120 14.30 1.56 3.51
C ARG A 120 15.52 1.00 4.23
N LYS A 121 16.11 -0.04 3.66
CA LYS A 121 17.32 -0.67 4.21
C LYS A 121 18.56 -0.27 3.42
N HIS A 122 19.67 -0.02 4.14
CA HIS A 122 21.02 0.03 3.60
C HIS A 122 21.85 -1.03 4.32
N ARG A 123 22.44 -1.97 3.56
CA ARG A 123 23.23 -3.11 4.09
C ARG A 123 22.53 -3.88 5.24
N GLY A 124 21.21 -4.07 5.12
CA GLY A 124 20.40 -4.82 6.09
C GLY A 124 19.75 -3.98 7.20
N GLU A 125 20.26 -2.76 7.46
CA GLU A 125 19.77 -1.86 8.51
C GLU A 125 18.81 -0.80 7.97
N ARG A 126 17.79 -0.42 8.75
CA ARG A 126 16.80 0.59 8.33
C ARG A 126 17.40 2.00 8.40
N LEU A 127 17.11 2.85 7.42
CA LEU A 127 17.71 4.18 7.32
C LEU A 127 17.37 5.08 8.50
N TYR A 128 16.12 5.07 9.00
CA TYR A 128 15.77 5.87 10.18
C TYR A 128 16.61 5.50 11.42
N LYS A 129 17.09 4.25 11.52
CA LYS A 129 17.95 3.83 12.63
C LYS A 129 19.34 4.44 12.47
N LEU A 130 19.89 4.39 11.26
CA LEU A 130 21.19 4.98 10.92
C LEU A 130 21.17 6.51 11.07
N ALA A 131 20.09 7.17 10.65
CA ALA A 131 19.92 8.61 10.80
C ALA A 131 19.93 9.05 12.28
N ARG A 132 19.24 8.30 13.15
CA ARG A 132 19.27 8.52 14.62
C ARG A 132 20.65 8.29 15.25
N GLU A 133 21.52 7.52 14.60
CA GLU A 133 22.94 7.37 14.99
C GLU A 133 23.84 8.45 14.38
N GLY A 134 23.27 9.48 13.74
CA GLY A 134 24.00 10.55 13.05
C GLY A 134 24.56 10.16 11.67
N LYS A 135 24.26 8.94 11.17
CA LYS A 135 24.74 8.44 9.88
C LYS A 135 23.72 8.69 8.78
N ILE A 136 23.81 9.86 8.15
CA ILE A 136 22.94 10.22 7.01
C ILE A 136 23.41 9.51 5.75
N ILE A 137 22.65 8.51 5.30
CA ILE A 137 22.90 7.78 4.05
C ILE A 137 21.98 8.30 2.95
N ARG A 138 22.57 8.82 1.87
CA ARG A 138 21.83 9.19 0.66
C ARG A 138 21.69 7.99 -0.25
N LEU A 139 20.46 7.55 -0.49
CA LEU A 139 20.17 6.47 -1.44
C LEU A 139 20.09 7.01 -2.87
N PRO A 140 20.35 6.16 -3.89
CA PRO A 140 20.11 6.54 -5.26
C PRO A 140 18.64 6.95 -5.45
N PRO A 141 18.36 7.97 -6.29
CA PRO A 141 17.00 8.37 -6.62
C PRO A 141 16.18 7.18 -7.14
N LYS A 142 14.90 7.15 -6.78
CA LYS A 142 13.94 6.16 -7.27
C LYS A 142 12.94 6.85 -8.18
N LYS A 143 12.61 6.20 -9.29
CA LYS A 143 11.51 6.64 -10.15
C LYS A 143 10.19 6.51 -9.39
N VAL A 144 9.44 7.61 -9.34
CA VAL A 144 8.09 7.71 -8.80
C VAL A 144 7.17 8.35 -9.84
N PHE A 145 5.87 8.13 -9.70
CA PHE A 145 4.83 8.73 -10.53
C PHE A 145 3.84 9.50 -9.65
N ILE A 146 3.59 10.76 -9.97
CA ILE A 146 2.50 11.57 -9.44
C ILE A 146 1.39 11.61 -10.47
N TYR A 147 0.26 10.96 -10.17
CA TYR A 147 -0.83 10.80 -11.14
C TYR A 147 -1.60 12.11 -11.31
N ARG A 148 -1.86 12.80 -10.21
CA ARG A 148 -2.55 14.09 -10.19
C ARG A 148 -2.33 14.78 -8.84
N ILE A 149 -2.42 16.11 -8.87
CA ILE A 149 -2.49 17.00 -7.72
C ILE A 149 -3.76 17.84 -7.89
N TRP A 150 -4.55 17.99 -6.83
CA TRP A 150 -5.80 18.76 -6.86
C TRP A 150 -6.09 19.35 -5.47
N ASP A 151 -7.19 20.11 -5.35
CA ASP A 151 -7.59 20.81 -4.12
C ASP A 151 -6.46 21.63 -3.49
N ILE A 152 -5.81 22.46 -4.31
CA ILE A 152 -4.68 23.29 -3.87
C ILE A 152 -5.21 24.54 -3.15
N GLU A 153 -4.89 24.65 -1.88
CA GLU A 153 -5.19 25.80 -1.01
C GLU A 153 -3.88 26.44 -0.56
N ILE A 154 -3.83 27.77 -0.57
CA ILE A 154 -2.63 28.55 -0.21
C ILE A 154 -3.06 29.60 0.80
N GLU A 155 -2.44 29.56 1.98
CA GLU A 155 -2.69 30.47 3.10
C GLU A 155 -1.33 30.90 3.65
N ASP A 156 -0.93 32.15 3.38
CA ASP A 156 0.36 32.73 3.74
C ASP A 156 1.56 31.85 3.30
N ASP A 157 2.31 31.32 4.27
CA ASP A 157 3.47 30.45 4.06
C ASP A 157 3.09 28.95 4.04
N THR A 158 1.79 28.63 4.09
CA THR A 158 1.29 27.26 4.08
C THR A 158 0.55 26.92 2.79
N VAL A 159 0.74 25.69 2.33
CA VAL A 159 0.10 25.17 1.14
C VAL A 159 -0.45 23.79 1.44
N SER A 160 -1.74 23.59 1.18
CA SER A 160 -2.42 22.30 1.32
C SER A 160 -2.83 21.77 -0.05
N PHE A 161 -2.77 20.45 -0.26
CA PHE A 161 -3.22 19.83 -1.50
C PHE A 161 -3.45 18.32 -1.33
N ARG A 162 -4.21 17.75 -2.27
CA ARG A 162 -4.32 16.31 -2.45
C ARG A 162 -3.42 15.81 -3.57
N VAL A 163 -2.89 14.60 -3.40
CA VAL A 163 -1.98 13.97 -4.36
C VAL A 163 -2.21 12.46 -4.46
N GLU A 164 -2.31 11.96 -5.69
CA GLU A 164 -2.35 10.52 -6.00
C GLU A 164 -0.98 10.08 -6.49
N THR A 165 -0.41 9.07 -5.82
CA THR A 165 0.99 8.67 -6.03
C THR A 165 1.15 7.18 -6.29
N SER A 166 2.22 6.85 -7.00
CA SER A 166 2.72 5.49 -7.13
C SER A 166 3.26 4.92 -5.80
N PRO A 167 3.35 3.59 -5.64
CA PRO A 167 3.93 2.96 -4.46
C PRO A 167 5.37 3.39 -4.16
N GLY A 168 5.63 3.71 -2.89
CA GLY A 168 6.97 4.06 -2.41
C GLY A 168 7.39 5.49 -2.74
N THR A 169 6.44 6.34 -3.13
CA THR A 169 6.59 7.80 -3.16
C THR A 169 6.54 8.34 -1.73
N TYR A 170 7.47 9.23 -1.39
CA TYR A 170 7.52 9.95 -0.12
C TYR A 170 6.91 11.32 -0.30
N VAL A 171 5.79 11.59 0.37
CA VAL A 171 5.13 12.91 0.32
C VAL A 171 6.00 13.99 0.97
N ARG A 172 6.74 13.64 2.04
CA ARG A 172 7.75 14.52 2.65
C ARG A 172 8.81 15.00 1.64
N SER A 173 9.35 14.08 0.85
CA SER A 173 10.29 14.44 -0.23
C SER A 173 9.61 15.30 -1.31
N LEU A 174 8.36 15.01 -1.68
CA LEU A 174 7.62 15.85 -2.62
C LEU A 174 7.49 17.31 -2.11
N CYS A 175 7.16 17.50 -0.84
CA CYS A 175 7.11 18.84 -0.23
C CYS A 175 8.46 19.55 -0.33
N MET A 176 9.54 18.87 0.08
CA MET A 176 10.90 19.41 -0.02
C MET A 176 11.28 19.76 -1.46
N ASP A 177 11.03 18.86 -2.42
CA ASP A 177 11.40 19.05 -3.82
C ASP A 177 10.64 20.24 -4.43
N VAL A 178 9.37 20.44 -4.05
CA VAL A 178 8.59 21.62 -4.41
C VAL A 178 9.17 22.89 -3.78
N GLY A 179 9.50 22.85 -2.48
CA GLY A 179 10.14 23.96 -1.78
C GLY A 179 11.49 24.36 -2.38
N TYR A 180 12.31 23.39 -2.77
CA TYR A 180 13.57 23.65 -3.48
C TYR A 180 13.35 24.24 -4.86
N LYS A 181 12.31 23.80 -5.57
CA LYS A 181 11.95 24.38 -6.87
C LYS A 181 11.51 25.84 -6.75
N LEU A 182 10.89 26.20 -5.62
CA LEU A 182 10.54 27.57 -5.26
C LEU A 182 11.71 28.38 -4.68
N GLY A 183 12.84 27.74 -4.37
CA GLY A 183 14.05 28.38 -3.84
C GLY A 183 14.06 28.64 -2.33
N CYS A 184 12.97 28.37 -1.62
CA CYS A 184 12.84 28.67 -0.18
C CYS A 184 12.79 27.42 0.73
N GLY A 185 12.68 26.21 0.16
CA GLY A 185 12.51 24.98 0.95
C GLY A 185 11.07 24.83 1.48
N ALA A 186 10.71 23.61 1.91
CA ALA A 186 9.39 23.35 2.49
C ALA A 186 9.34 22.07 3.32
N THR A 187 8.59 22.08 4.42
CA THR A 187 8.45 20.95 5.34
C THR A 187 6.99 20.50 5.45
N ALA A 188 6.73 19.19 5.51
CA ALA A 188 5.39 18.68 5.74
C ALA A 188 4.94 18.92 7.20
N LEU A 189 3.86 19.68 7.38
CA LEU A 189 3.26 19.93 8.70
C LEU A 189 2.27 18.83 9.08
N GLU A 190 1.40 18.47 8.15
CA GLU A 190 0.34 17.49 8.33
C GLU A 190 0.27 16.59 7.11
N LEU A 191 -0.08 15.33 7.35
CA LEU A 191 -0.16 14.33 6.31
C LEU A 191 -1.23 13.30 6.65
N VAL A 192 -2.23 13.20 5.79
CA VAL A 192 -3.35 12.26 5.91
C VAL A 192 -3.33 11.33 4.70
N ARG A 193 -3.21 10.03 4.92
CA ARG A 193 -3.41 9.04 3.86
C ARG A 193 -4.89 8.72 3.73
N GLU A 194 -5.56 9.38 2.79
CA GLU A 194 -7.00 9.24 2.56
C GLU A 194 -7.37 7.89 1.92
N ALA A 195 -6.49 7.29 1.11
CA ALA A 195 -6.79 6.00 0.48
C ALA A 195 -5.58 5.14 0.10
N ILE A 196 -5.79 3.83 0.03
CA ILE A 196 -4.90 2.84 -0.58
C ILE A 196 -5.71 1.97 -1.55
N GLY A 197 -5.50 2.15 -2.84
CA GLY A 197 -6.29 1.46 -3.86
C GLY A 197 -7.77 1.75 -3.68
N GLU A 198 -8.55 0.68 -3.49
CA GLU A 198 -10.00 0.75 -3.27
C GLU A 198 -10.41 1.09 -1.83
N PHE A 199 -9.49 1.11 -0.86
CA PHE A 199 -9.82 1.35 0.55
C PHE A 199 -9.63 2.82 0.91
N SER A 200 -10.70 3.47 1.38
CA SER A 200 -10.70 4.88 1.80
C SER A 200 -10.76 5.05 3.32
N ILE A 201 -10.43 6.24 3.78
CA ILE A 201 -10.50 6.66 5.18
C ILE A 201 -11.93 6.58 5.73
N ASP A 202 -12.94 6.84 4.90
CA ASP A 202 -14.36 6.78 5.28
C ASP A 202 -14.81 5.35 5.65
N THR A 203 -14.13 4.34 5.11
CA THR A 203 -14.40 2.92 5.40
C THR A 203 -13.45 2.35 6.45
N SER A 204 -12.60 3.20 7.04
CA SER A 204 -11.58 2.76 7.97
C SER A 204 -12.03 2.82 9.42
N ILE A 205 -11.54 1.89 10.25
CA ILE A 205 -11.88 1.80 11.67
C ILE A 205 -10.69 2.26 12.52
N ASN A 206 -10.90 3.18 13.46
CA ASN A 206 -9.85 3.57 14.41
C ASN A 206 -9.53 2.41 15.34
N VAL A 207 -8.38 1.76 15.11
CA VAL A 207 -8.02 0.53 15.82
C VAL A 207 -7.69 0.76 17.30
N PHE A 208 -7.41 2.00 17.70
CA PHE A 208 -7.12 2.36 19.08
C PHE A 208 -8.39 2.58 19.90
N GLU A 209 -9.47 3.03 19.27
CA GLU A 209 -10.76 3.32 19.93
C GLU A 209 -11.76 2.17 19.82
N ALA A 210 -11.73 1.40 18.73
CA ALA A 210 -12.67 0.31 18.47
C ALA A 210 -12.62 -0.79 19.54
N SER A 211 -13.77 -1.39 19.87
CA SER A 211 -13.81 -2.57 20.72
C SER A 211 -13.24 -3.80 20.00
N SER A 212 -13.00 -4.89 20.75
CA SER A 212 -12.59 -6.16 20.12
C SER A 212 -13.65 -6.71 19.17
N GLU A 213 -14.94 -6.51 19.49
CA GLU A 213 -16.06 -6.96 18.67
C GLU A 213 -16.16 -6.16 17.38
N ASP A 214 -16.03 -4.83 17.45
CA ASP A 214 -16.01 -3.96 16.27
C ASP A 214 -14.87 -4.34 15.33
N LEU A 215 -13.67 -4.58 15.89
CA LEU A 215 -12.52 -5.03 15.11
C LEU A 215 -12.78 -6.38 14.45
N GLU A 216 -13.34 -7.34 15.17
CA GLU A 216 -13.64 -8.67 14.63
C GLU A 216 -14.71 -8.62 13.53
N ASN A 217 -15.69 -7.73 13.64
CA ASN A 217 -16.73 -7.50 12.64
C ASN A 217 -16.20 -6.72 11.43
N SER A 218 -15.18 -5.88 11.60
CA SER A 218 -14.54 -5.13 10.51
C SER A 218 -13.60 -5.96 9.62
N ILE A 219 -13.35 -7.23 9.97
CA ILE A 219 -12.45 -8.10 9.17
C ILE A 219 -13.11 -8.41 7.82
N ILE A 220 -12.54 -7.87 6.76
CA ILE A 220 -12.84 -8.22 5.36
C ILE A 220 -12.30 -9.63 5.10
N PRO A 221 -13.18 -10.63 4.86
CA PRO A 221 -12.77 -12.01 4.68
C PRO A 221 -11.99 -12.19 3.37
N LEU A 222 -11.13 -13.22 3.30
CA LEU A 222 -10.22 -13.43 2.15
C LEU A 222 -10.93 -13.55 0.79
N ASN A 223 -12.11 -14.15 0.75
CA ASN A 223 -12.95 -14.24 -0.46
C ASN A 223 -13.37 -12.87 -1.01
N GLU A 224 -13.44 -11.86 -0.14
CA GLU A 224 -13.77 -10.49 -0.52
C GLU A 224 -12.56 -9.63 -0.86
N THR A 225 -11.36 -10.17 -0.70
CA THR A 225 -10.10 -9.48 -1.04
C THR A 225 -9.68 -9.75 -2.48
N LEU A 226 -8.77 -8.91 -3.00
CA LEU A 226 -8.13 -9.12 -4.30
C LEU A 226 -9.11 -9.20 -5.50
N LYS A 227 -10.34 -8.66 -5.40
CA LYS A 227 -11.39 -8.77 -6.44
C LYS A 227 -11.00 -8.18 -7.80
N TRP A 228 -9.99 -7.30 -7.85
CA TRP A 228 -9.45 -6.77 -9.11
C TRP A 228 -8.61 -7.79 -9.89
N LEU A 229 -8.21 -8.90 -9.25
CA LEU A 229 -7.49 -9.99 -9.91
C LEU A 229 -8.48 -10.96 -10.55
N PRO A 230 -8.19 -11.42 -11.78
CA PRO A 230 -8.96 -12.49 -12.42
C PRO A 230 -8.92 -13.77 -11.59
N ALA A 231 -9.89 -14.65 -11.82
CA ALA A 231 -10.06 -15.88 -11.06
C ALA A 231 -10.24 -17.12 -11.95
N LEU A 232 -9.78 -18.26 -11.44
CA LEU A 232 -10.10 -19.59 -11.91
C LEU A 232 -10.94 -20.26 -10.83
N ILE A 233 -12.17 -20.64 -11.15
CA ILE A 233 -13.00 -21.43 -10.25
C ILE A 233 -12.53 -22.87 -10.38
N VAL A 234 -12.18 -23.48 -9.25
CA VAL A 234 -11.68 -24.85 -9.18
C VAL A 234 -12.82 -25.82 -8.85
N THR A 235 -12.75 -27.03 -9.39
CA THR A 235 -13.70 -28.09 -9.05
C THR A 235 -13.48 -28.58 -7.62
N GLU A 236 -14.53 -29.12 -6.99
CA GLU A 236 -14.49 -29.56 -5.58
C GLU A 236 -13.39 -30.60 -5.31
N ASP A 237 -13.21 -31.57 -6.21
CA ASP A 237 -12.19 -32.62 -6.11
C ASP A 237 -10.75 -32.10 -6.19
N TRP A 238 -10.57 -30.88 -6.71
CA TRP A 238 -9.29 -30.21 -6.82
C TRP A 238 -8.95 -29.31 -5.63
N VAL A 239 -9.94 -28.90 -4.84
CA VAL A 239 -9.74 -28.01 -3.68
C VAL A 239 -8.72 -28.62 -2.72
N ASP A 240 -8.95 -29.85 -2.26
CA ASP A 240 -8.05 -30.52 -1.32
C ASP A 240 -6.66 -30.79 -1.91
N ARG A 241 -6.59 -31.11 -3.21
CA ARG A 241 -5.32 -31.33 -3.90
C ARG A 241 -4.48 -30.05 -3.90
N ILE A 242 -5.10 -28.92 -4.22
CA ILE A 242 -4.44 -27.60 -4.24
C ILE A 242 -4.04 -27.17 -2.82
N LEU A 243 -4.91 -27.39 -1.82
CA LEU A 243 -4.60 -27.12 -0.42
C LEU A 243 -3.38 -27.91 0.07
N ASN A 244 -3.13 -29.09 -0.52
CA ASN A 244 -1.95 -29.92 -0.27
C ASN A 244 -0.78 -29.68 -1.26
N GLY A 245 -0.88 -28.66 -2.13
CA GLY A 245 0.23 -28.18 -2.97
C GLY A 245 0.25 -28.69 -4.41
N ALA A 246 -0.78 -29.41 -4.86
CA ALA A 246 -0.89 -29.83 -6.26
C ALA A 246 -1.04 -28.62 -7.20
N GLN A 247 -0.26 -28.61 -8.28
CA GLN A 247 -0.38 -27.56 -9.31
C GLN A 247 -1.68 -27.72 -10.09
N LEU A 248 -2.31 -26.61 -10.51
CA LEU A 248 -3.61 -26.67 -11.18
C LEU A 248 -3.47 -27.07 -12.66
N PHE A 249 -4.18 -28.13 -13.03
CA PHE A 249 -4.39 -28.57 -14.41
C PHE A 249 -5.76 -28.16 -14.92
N LEU A 250 -5.95 -28.17 -16.25
CA LEU A 250 -7.19 -27.73 -16.89
C LEU A 250 -8.41 -28.51 -16.40
N GLU A 251 -8.27 -29.80 -16.13
CA GLU A 251 -9.35 -30.64 -15.60
C GLU A 251 -9.90 -30.14 -14.25
N GLY A 252 -9.08 -29.44 -13.47
CA GLY A 252 -9.47 -28.84 -12.19
C GLY A 252 -10.09 -27.45 -12.32
N VAL A 253 -10.31 -26.94 -13.54
CA VAL A 253 -10.92 -25.62 -13.79
C VAL A 253 -12.37 -25.81 -14.22
N SER A 254 -13.31 -25.36 -13.39
CA SER A 254 -14.73 -25.35 -13.74
C SER A 254 -15.09 -24.15 -14.62
N ARG A 255 -14.65 -22.95 -14.20
CA ARG A 255 -14.97 -21.67 -14.84
C ARG A 255 -13.77 -20.72 -14.79
N VAL A 256 -13.74 -19.77 -15.73
CA VAL A 256 -12.75 -18.69 -15.82
C VAL A 256 -13.47 -17.35 -15.65
N GLU A 257 -12.96 -16.49 -14.78
CA GLU A 257 -13.49 -15.14 -14.54
C GLU A 257 -12.43 -14.08 -14.84
N GLY A 258 -12.77 -13.16 -15.74
CA GLY A 258 -11.89 -12.09 -16.18
C GLY A 258 -10.93 -12.49 -17.31
N VAL A 259 -10.09 -11.55 -17.73
CA VAL A 259 -9.15 -11.71 -18.83
C VAL A 259 -7.72 -11.60 -18.30
N PHE A 260 -6.87 -12.56 -18.68
CA PHE A 260 -5.47 -12.59 -18.27
C PHE A 260 -4.57 -13.20 -19.33
N LYS A 261 -3.29 -12.83 -19.26
CA LYS A 261 -2.20 -13.34 -20.06
C LYS A 261 -1.37 -14.34 -19.26
N LYS A 262 -0.49 -15.05 -19.96
CA LYS A 262 0.54 -15.88 -19.33
C LYS A 262 1.44 -14.98 -18.47
N GLY A 263 1.71 -15.40 -17.25
CA GLY A 263 2.50 -14.66 -16.26
C GLY A 263 1.67 -13.79 -15.32
N ASP A 264 0.39 -13.56 -15.61
CA ASP A 264 -0.48 -12.79 -14.74
C ASP A 264 -0.83 -13.56 -13.46
N ILE A 265 -1.10 -12.82 -12.40
CA ILE A 265 -1.53 -13.36 -11.12
C ILE A 265 -3.05 -13.59 -11.17
N VAL A 266 -3.47 -14.80 -10.80
CA VAL A 266 -4.87 -15.22 -10.76
C VAL A 266 -5.22 -15.74 -9.37
N ARG A 267 -6.48 -15.55 -8.97
CA ARG A 267 -7.07 -16.18 -7.78
C ARG A 267 -7.57 -17.58 -8.15
N LEU A 268 -7.34 -18.56 -7.27
CA LEU A 268 -7.98 -19.86 -7.34
C LEU A 268 -9.07 -19.89 -6.27
N ILE A 269 -10.32 -19.97 -6.70
CA ILE A 269 -11.50 -19.93 -5.82
C ILE A 269 -12.32 -21.19 -5.97
N ASP A 270 -12.98 -21.65 -4.91
CA ASP A 270 -13.99 -22.70 -5.02
C ASP A 270 -15.34 -22.12 -5.52
N ASP A 271 -16.35 -22.99 -5.70
CA ASP A 271 -17.68 -22.56 -6.16
C ASP A 271 -18.43 -21.70 -5.13
N GLY A 272 -18.07 -21.81 -3.84
CA GLY A 272 -18.55 -20.94 -2.77
C GLY A 272 -17.86 -19.56 -2.71
N GLY A 273 -16.89 -19.32 -3.59
CA GLY A 273 -16.12 -18.08 -3.67
C GLY A 273 -14.96 -17.99 -2.68
N ASN A 274 -14.64 -19.05 -1.92
CA ASN A 274 -13.53 -19.04 -0.99
C ASN A 274 -12.20 -19.00 -1.71
N LEU A 275 -11.29 -18.15 -1.24
CA LEU A 275 -9.95 -18.04 -1.80
C LEU A 275 -9.08 -19.23 -1.34
N ILE A 276 -8.91 -20.21 -2.23
CA ILE A 276 -8.10 -21.41 -1.97
C ILE A 276 -6.60 -21.09 -2.13
N ALA A 277 -6.25 -20.39 -3.20
CA ALA A 277 -4.87 -20.05 -3.51
C ALA A 277 -4.75 -18.82 -4.42
N ILE A 278 -3.53 -18.30 -4.53
CA ILE A 278 -3.10 -17.40 -5.59
C ILE A 278 -2.08 -18.15 -6.44
N ALA A 279 -2.18 -18.01 -7.75
CA ALA A 279 -1.32 -18.68 -8.71
C ALA A 279 -0.85 -17.72 -9.80
N ILE A 280 0.20 -18.12 -10.51
CA ILE A 280 0.69 -17.46 -11.72
C ILE A 280 0.17 -18.26 -12.90
N SER A 281 -0.57 -17.60 -13.80
CA SER A 281 -1.14 -18.27 -14.97
C SER A 281 -0.03 -18.68 -15.94
N GLU A 282 -0.05 -19.93 -16.39
CA GLU A 282 0.91 -20.43 -17.39
C GLU A 282 0.38 -20.34 -18.83
N ARG A 283 -0.89 -19.96 -18.99
CA ARG A 283 -1.59 -19.78 -20.26
C ARG A 283 -2.42 -18.49 -20.22
N SER A 284 -2.92 -18.01 -21.36
CA SER A 284 -3.90 -16.92 -21.38
C SER A 284 -5.32 -17.48 -21.22
N SER A 285 -6.25 -16.67 -20.73
CA SER A 285 -7.65 -17.07 -20.57
C SER A 285 -8.26 -17.60 -21.88
N LYS A 286 -7.97 -16.96 -23.01
CA LYS A 286 -8.39 -17.41 -24.35
C LYS A 286 -7.85 -18.79 -24.74
N PHE A 287 -6.59 -19.09 -24.38
CA PHE A 287 -5.98 -20.36 -24.73
C PHE A 287 -6.53 -21.53 -23.90
N LEU A 288 -7.03 -21.27 -22.69
CA LEU A 288 -7.71 -22.30 -21.88
C LEU A 288 -8.95 -22.86 -22.59
N GLU A 289 -9.74 -22.00 -23.25
CA GLU A 289 -10.88 -22.45 -24.05
C GLU A 289 -10.46 -23.34 -25.22
N THR A 290 -9.31 -23.02 -25.84
CA THR A 290 -8.76 -23.84 -26.93
C THR A 290 -8.31 -25.21 -26.43
N LEU A 291 -7.62 -25.27 -25.28
CA LEU A 291 -7.22 -26.53 -24.66
C LEU A 291 -8.44 -27.39 -24.30
N LYS A 292 -9.50 -26.77 -23.78
CA LYS A 292 -10.76 -27.45 -23.43
C LYS A 292 -11.41 -28.07 -24.68
N LYS A 293 -11.44 -27.34 -25.81
CA LYS A 293 -11.94 -27.86 -27.10
C LYS A 293 -11.07 -28.99 -27.66
N GLN A 294 -9.76 -28.97 -27.42
CA GLN A 294 -8.82 -29.99 -27.87
C GLN A 294 -8.74 -31.21 -26.93
N GLY A 295 -9.45 -31.22 -25.80
CA GLY A 295 -9.36 -32.29 -24.81
C GLY A 295 -7.97 -32.45 -24.18
N ARG A 296 -7.15 -31.39 -24.18
CA ARG A 296 -5.78 -31.42 -23.67
C ARG A 296 -5.73 -31.01 -22.20
N ASN A 297 -5.37 -31.93 -21.33
CA ASN A 297 -5.16 -31.64 -19.91
C ASN A 297 -3.73 -31.18 -19.64
N GLU A 298 -3.51 -29.86 -19.64
CA GLU A 298 -2.22 -29.25 -19.33
C GLU A 298 -2.24 -28.52 -17.99
N ARG A 299 -1.06 -28.28 -17.42
CA ARG A 299 -0.91 -27.36 -16.29
C ARG A 299 -1.25 -25.94 -16.74
N VAL A 300 -2.20 -25.31 -16.06
CA VAL A 300 -2.74 -24.00 -16.42
C VAL A 300 -2.29 -22.89 -15.47
N ALA A 301 -1.99 -23.23 -14.22
CA ALA A 301 -1.51 -22.27 -13.24
C ALA A 301 -0.50 -22.90 -12.28
N LYS A 302 0.55 -22.14 -11.95
CA LYS A 302 1.55 -22.51 -10.96
C LYS A 302 1.21 -21.86 -9.63
N LEU A 303 1.10 -22.65 -8.56
CA LEU A 303 0.77 -22.13 -7.23
C LEU A 303 1.84 -21.15 -6.74
N TYR A 304 1.38 -20.03 -6.19
CA TYR A 304 2.21 -18.99 -5.61
C TYR A 304 1.98 -18.87 -4.09
N LYS A 305 0.72 -18.88 -3.64
CA LYS A 305 0.35 -18.95 -2.21
C LYS A 305 -0.90 -19.80 -2.03
N VAL A 306 -0.89 -20.72 -1.06
CA VAL A 306 -2.04 -21.59 -0.72
C VAL A 306 -2.59 -21.22 0.66
N PHE A 307 -3.90 -21.03 0.79
CA PHE A 307 -4.58 -20.61 2.02
C PHE A 307 -5.25 -21.78 2.73
N LYS A 308 -4.43 -22.68 3.30
CA LYS A 308 -4.93 -23.74 4.17
C LYS A 308 -5.15 -23.21 5.58
N GLU A 309 -6.39 -23.28 6.07
CA GLU A 309 -6.67 -23.08 7.50
C GLU A 309 -6.03 -24.24 8.28
N ARG A 310 -5.38 -23.92 9.40
CA ARG A 310 -4.77 -24.90 10.30
C ARG A 310 -5.57 -24.95 11.57
#